data_AF-A0A0J6KIH3-F1
#
_entry.id   AF-A0A0J6KIH3-F1
#
_cell.length_a   1.000
_cell.length_b   1.000
_cell.length_c   1.000
_cell.angle_alpha   90.00
_cell.angle_beta   90.00
_cell.angle_gamma   90.00
#
_symmetry.space_group_name_H-M   'P 1'
#
loop_
_entity.id
_entity.type
_entity.pdbx_description
1 polymer ?
#
loop_
_entity_poly.entity_id
_entity_poly.type
_entity_poly.pdbx_seq_one_letter_code
_entity_poly.pdbx_strand_id
1 'polypeptide(L)'
;MQITKVLLKQWSACREGYQWFIAKFPAGEGSYHDIVVALYDDKRAADARWLSAKCFEHFGDEFLPVEMASIDAVSASIINSELPEGELNSSGDDAQIGSS
;
A
#
# COMPACT_ATOMS: atom_id res chain seq x y z
N MET A 1 5.91 -10.46 -3.81
CA MET A 1 5.26 -11.69 -3.29
C MET A 1 3.95 -11.91 -4.03
N GLN A 2 3.67 -13.14 -4.48
CA GLN A 2 2.47 -13.48 -5.24
C GLN A 2 1.42 -14.11 -4.33
N ILE A 3 0.18 -13.65 -4.39
CA ILE A 3 -0.97 -14.28 -3.74
C ILE A 3 -1.81 -14.95 -4.80
N THR A 4 -2.22 -16.19 -4.55
CA THR A 4 -3.00 -16.99 -5.50
C THR A 4 -4.34 -17.41 -4.92
N LYS A 5 -5.30 -17.71 -5.79
CA LYS A 5 -6.60 -18.27 -5.42
C LYS A 5 -6.48 -19.61 -4.67
N VAL A 6 -5.36 -20.31 -4.80
CA VAL A 6 -5.10 -21.55 -4.07
C VAL A 6 -4.73 -21.24 -2.62
N LEU A 7 -3.85 -20.27 -2.39
CA LEU A 7 -3.52 -19.79 -1.04
C LEU A 7 -4.76 -19.25 -0.33
N LEU A 8 -5.56 -18.42 -1.01
CA LEU A 8 -6.80 -17.89 -0.41
C LEU A 8 -7.79 -18.99 -0.01
N LYS A 9 -7.87 -20.09 -0.78
CA LYS A 9 -8.67 -21.27 -0.40
C LYS A 9 -8.08 -22.00 0.81
N GLN A 10 -6.76 -22.20 0.85
CA GLN A 10 -6.09 -22.85 1.98
C GLN A 10 -6.26 -22.05 3.27
N TRP A 11 -6.20 -20.73 3.19
CA TRP A 11 -6.43 -19.82 4.32
C TRP A 11 -7.90 -19.64 4.68
N SER A 12 -8.81 -20.34 3.98
CA SER A 12 -10.25 -20.28 4.21
C SER A 12 -10.81 -18.85 4.12
N ALA A 13 -10.41 -18.11 3.08
CA ALA A 13 -10.98 -16.81 2.78
C ALA A 13 -12.51 -16.90 2.73
N CYS A 14 -13.19 -15.87 3.26
CA CYS A 14 -14.65 -15.82 3.19
C CYS A 14 -15.13 -15.79 1.73
N ARG A 15 -16.35 -16.27 1.50
CA ARG A 15 -16.91 -16.39 0.14
C ARG A 15 -16.84 -15.06 -0.63
N GLU A 16 -17.20 -13.96 0.02
CA GLU A 16 -17.24 -12.63 -0.60
C GLU A 16 -15.84 -12.10 -0.93
N GLY A 17 -14.86 -12.29 -0.04
CA GLY A 17 -13.46 -11.93 -0.29
C GLY A 17 -12.85 -12.75 -1.43
N TYR A 18 -13.13 -14.06 -1.45
CA TYR A 18 -12.67 -14.95 -2.51
C TYR A 18 -13.27 -14.61 -3.88
N GLN A 19 -14.59 -14.34 -3.92
CA GLN A 19 -15.28 -13.95 -5.15
C GLN A 19 -14.77 -12.62 -5.68
N TRP A 20 -14.57 -11.65 -4.80
CA TRP A 20 -13.97 -10.37 -5.18
C TRP A 20 -12.57 -10.54 -5.76
N PHE A 21 -11.74 -11.38 -5.13
CA PHE A 21 -10.38 -11.61 -5.62
C PHE A 21 -10.38 -12.18 -7.04
N ILE A 22 -11.20 -13.19 -7.33
CA ILE A 22 -11.29 -13.77 -8.68
C ILE A 22 -11.84 -12.76 -9.68
N ALA A 23 -12.80 -11.93 -9.28
CA ALA A 23 -13.37 -10.91 -10.15
C ALA A 23 -12.36 -9.80 -10.49
N LYS A 24 -11.57 -9.36 -9.50
CA LYS A 24 -10.57 -8.28 -9.66
C LYS A 24 -9.29 -8.80 -10.32
N PHE A 25 -8.90 -10.05 -10.07
CA PHE A 25 -7.70 -10.71 -10.59
C PHE A 25 -8.07 -12.01 -11.34
N PRO A 26 -8.52 -11.93 -12.61
CA PRO A 26 -9.06 -13.08 -13.35
C PRO A 26 -8.07 -14.22 -13.59
N ALA A 27 -6.75 -13.93 -13.63
CA ALA A 27 -5.70 -14.94 -13.69
C ALA A 27 -5.70 -15.86 -12.45
N GLY A 28 -6.36 -15.44 -11.37
CA GLY A 28 -6.37 -16.15 -10.11
C GLY A 28 -5.11 -15.94 -9.28
N GLU A 29 -4.33 -14.91 -9.60
CA GLU A 29 -3.14 -14.49 -8.89
C GLU A 29 -2.94 -12.97 -9.02
N GLY A 30 -2.35 -12.36 -8.00
CA GLY A 30 -1.96 -10.95 -8.00
C GLY A 30 -0.76 -10.71 -7.09
N SER A 31 0.00 -9.64 -7.33
CA SER A 31 1.04 -9.24 -6.39
C SER A 31 0.37 -8.78 -5.10
N TYR A 32 1.02 -9.03 -3.96
CA TYR A 32 0.50 -8.62 -2.66
C TYR A 32 0.16 -7.11 -2.63
N HIS A 33 1.07 -6.27 -3.17
CA HIS A 33 0.89 -4.82 -3.26
C HIS A 33 -0.37 -4.45 -4.05
N ASP A 34 -0.51 -4.97 -5.28
CA ASP A 34 -1.66 -4.64 -6.14
C ASP A 34 -2.99 -5.04 -5.50
N ILE A 35 -3.00 -6.17 -4.78
CA ILE A 35 -4.19 -6.64 -4.08
C ILE A 35 -4.55 -5.71 -2.93
N VAL A 36 -3.57 -5.30 -2.12
CA VAL A 36 -3.82 -4.40 -0.98
C VAL A 36 -4.28 -3.03 -1.46
N VAL A 37 -3.67 -2.48 -2.51
CA VAL A 37 -4.11 -1.22 -3.13
C VAL A 37 -5.55 -1.36 -3.64
N ALA A 38 -5.85 -2.41 -4.40
CA ALA A 38 -7.21 -2.66 -4.91
C ALA A 38 -8.25 -2.83 -3.80
N LEU A 39 -7.87 -3.45 -2.67
CA LEU A 39 -8.74 -3.56 -1.50
C LEU A 39 -9.02 -2.20 -0.87
N TYR A 40 -8.01 -1.32 -0.74
CA TYR A 40 -8.23 0.03 -0.23
C TYR A 40 -9.06 0.90 -1.18
N ASP A 41 -8.83 0.81 -2.49
CA ASP A 41 -9.62 1.51 -3.51
C ASP A 41 -11.11 1.11 -3.44
N ASP A 42 -11.39 -0.18 -3.20
CA ASP A 42 -12.75 -0.70 -3.05
C ASP A 42 -13.29 -0.56 -1.60
N LYS A 43 -12.60 0.18 -0.72
CA LYS A 43 -12.96 0.44 0.68
C LYS A 43 -13.07 -0.83 1.55
N ARG A 44 -12.29 -1.86 1.23
CA ARG A 44 -12.25 -3.17 1.89
C ARG A 44 -11.07 -3.29 2.88
N ALA A 45 -10.89 -2.30 3.75
CA ALA A 45 -9.77 -2.26 4.69
C ALA A 45 -9.71 -3.49 5.63
N ALA A 46 -10.85 -4.07 6.00
CA ALA A 46 -10.92 -5.27 6.82
C ALA A 46 -10.30 -6.50 6.13
N ASP A 47 -10.53 -6.65 4.82
CA ASP A 47 -9.97 -7.74 4.04
C ASP A 47 -8.48 -7.52 3.77
N ALA A 48 -8.05 -6.25 3.59
CA ALA A 48 -6.62 -5.92 3.49
C ALA A 48 -5.87 -6.29 4.77
N ARG A 49 -6.44 -5.94 5.94
CA ARG A 49 -5.89 -6.33 7.24
C ARG A 49 -5.84 -7.84 7.40
N TRP A 50 -6.91 -8.55 7.01
CA TRP A 50 -6.94 -10.01 7.07
C TRP A 50 -5.86 -10.63 6.17
N LEU A 51 -5.67 -10.11 4.96
CA LEU A 51 -4.67 -10.60 4.02
C LEU A 51 -3.24 -10.39 4.56
N SER A 52 -2.92 -9.19 5.06
CA SER A 52 -1.62 -8.89 5.67
C SER A 52 -1.32 -9.84 6.85
N ALA A 53 -2.31 -10.07 7.72
CA ALA A 53 -2.18 -11.03 8.81
C ALA A 53 -1.90 -12.47 8.31
N LYS A 54 -2.59 -12.92 7.25
CA LYS A 54 -2.36 -14.25 6.66
C LYS A 54 -0.99 -14.38 5.99
N CYS A 55 -0.52 -13.32 5.34
CA CYS A 55 0.82 -13.28 4.79
C CYS A 55 1.87 -13.39 5.91
N PHE A 56 1.71 -12.65 7.00
CA PHE A 56 2.61 -12.75 8.14
C PHE A 56 2.59 -14.15 8.80
N GLU A 57 1.41 -14.74 9.00
CA GLU A 57 1.27 -16.10 9.53
C GLU A 57 1.95 -17.15 8.64
N HIS A 58 1.89 -16.98 7.32
CA HIS A 58 2.37 -17.99 6.37
C HIS A 58 3.85 -17.84 5.99
N PHE A 59 4.32 -16.61 5.79
CA PHE A 59 5.67 -16.30 5.32
C PHE A 59 6.60 -15.80 6.44
N GLY A 60 6.06 -15.45 7.61
CA GLY A 60 6.84 -14.96 8.75
C GLY A 60 7.64 -13.70 8.42
N ASP A 61 8.88 -13.63 8.92
CA ASP A 61 9.75 -12.46 8.80
C ASP A 61 10.11 -12.12 7.34
N GLU A 62 10.03 -13.09 6.41
CA GLU A 62 10.27 -12.85 4.97
C GLU A 62 9.24 -11.91 4.35
N PHE A 63 8.08 -11.75 4.99
CA PHE A 63 7.03 -10.83 4.53
C PHE A 63 7.30 -9.37 4.88
N LEU A 64 8.04 -9.10 5.97
CA LEU A 64 8.30 -7.74 6.46
C LEU A 64 8.86 -6.77 5.39
N PRO A 65 9.89 -7.12 4.60
CA PRO A 65 10.40 -6.22 3.57
C PRO A 65 9.38 -5.97 2.43
N VAL A 66 8.49 -6.92 2.16
CA VAL A 66 7.44 -6.78 1.14
C VAL A 66 6.33 -5.83 1.61
N GLU A 67 5.94 -5.94 2.88
CA GLU A 67 4.96 -5.03 3.50
C GLU A 67 5.51 -3.61 3.56
N MET A 68 6.76 -3.45 4.03
CA MET A 68 7.44 -2.14 4.09
C MET A 68 7.54 -1.48 2.71
N ALA A 69 7.99 -2.22 1.68
CA ALA A 69 8.07 -1.71 0.32
C ALA A 69 6.69 -1.29 -0.23
N SER A 70 5.62 -2.00 0.16
CA SER A 70 4.26 -1.65 -0.24
C SER A 70 3.80 -0.34 0.41
N ILE A 71 4.09 -0.15 1.71
CA ILE A 71 3.78 1.08 2.46
C ILE A 71 4.58 2.26 1.92
N ASP A 72 5.87 2.07 1.63
CA ASP A 72 6.74 3.10 1.05
C ASP A 72 6.22 3.56 -0.32
N ALA A 73 5.80 2.62 -1.17
CA ALA A 73 5.23 2.92 -2.48
C ALA A 73 3.93 3.74 -2.37
N VAL A 74 3.04 3.40 -1.44
CA VAL A 74 1.83 4.17 -1.17
C VAL A 74 2.15 5.55 -0.59
N SER A 75 3.13 5.64 0.31
CA SER A 75 3.54 6.91 0.91
C SER A 75 4.12 7.86 -0.15
N ALA A 76 4.94 7.34 -1.07
CA ALA A 76 5.46 8.11 -2.19
C ALA A 76 4.37 8.59 -3.15
N SER A 77 3.33 7.79 -3.41
CA SER A 77 2.23 8.20 -4.27
C SER A 77 1.36 9.30 -3.63
N ILE A 78 1.16 9.25 -2.31
CA ILE A 78 0.46 10.32 -1.56
C ILE A 78 1.26 11.63 -1.63
N ILE A 79 2.55 11.60 -1.27
CA ILE A 79 3.41 12.80 -1.27
C ILE A 79 3.47 13.44 -2.67
N ASN A 80 3.62 12.63 -3.72
CA ASN A 80 3.68 13.12 -5.09
C ASN A 80 2.33 13.66 -5.62
N SER A 81 1.22 13.34 -4.94
CA SER A 81 -0.12 13.85 -5.29
C SER A 81 -0.49 15.15 -4.55
N GLU A 82 0.28 15.56 -3.53
CA GLU A 82 -0.06 16.68 -2.62
C GLU A 82 0.79 17.96 -2.77
N LEU A 83 1.70 18.05 -3.74
CA LEU A 83 2.41 19.30 -4.02
C LEU A 83 1.84 19.98 -5.26
N PRO A 84 1.02 21.05 -5.15
CA PRO A 84 1.18 22.12 -6.12
C PRO A 84 2.65 22.56 -6.05
N GLU A 85 3.29 22.77 -7.20
CA GLU A 85 4.58 23.47 -7.27
C GLU A 85 4.39 24.90 -6.72
N GLY A 86 4.35 25.01 -5.40
CA GLY A 86 4.35 26.26 -4.66
C GLY A 86 5.79 26.72 -4.60
N GLU A 87 6.10 27.70 -5.45
CA GLU A 87 7.32 28.49 -5.46
C GLU A 87 7.94 28.61 -4.05
N LEU A 88 9.11 28.01 -3.86
CA LEU A 88 10.06 28.48 -2.84
C LEU A 88 10.55 29.85 -3.29
N ASN A 89 9.78 30.90 -3.01
CA ASN A 89 10.26 32.27 -3.03
C ASN A 89 11.17 32.50 -1.82
N SER A 90 12.33 31.84 -1.83
CA SER A 90 13.44 32.22 -0.97
C SER A 90 14.01 33.55 -1.48
N SER A 91 13.29 34.64 -1.26
CA SER A 91 13.82 36.00 -1.27
C SER A 91 14.70 36.13 -0.03
N GLY A 92 15.94 35.65 -0.13
CA GLY A 92 16.96 36.08 0.80
C GLY A 92 17.23 37.55 0.51
N ASP A 93 16.74 38.45 1.35
CA ASP A 93 17.27 39.80 1.49
C ASP A 93 16.86 40.40 2.85
N ASP A 94 17.86 41.00 3.50
CA ASP A 94 17.83 41.92 4.64
C ASP A 94 17.69 41.39 6.10
N ALA A 95 18.74 40.69 6.56
CA ALA A 95 19.16 40.82 7.95
C ALA A 95 20.01 42.09 8.11
N GLN A 96 19.39 43.23 8.46
CA GLN A 96 20.12 44.44 8.87
C GLN A 96 20.81 44.20 10.23
N ILE A 97 22.13 44.04 10.21
CA ILE A 97 22.99 44.16 11.39
C ILE A 97 22.98 45.62 11.87
N GLY A 98 22.32 45.88 13.00
CA GLY A 98 22.36 47.17 13.68
C GLY A 98 23.75 47.38 14.31
N SER A 99 24.49 48.36 13.81
CA SER A 99 25.59 48.99 14.55
C SER A 99 25.05 50.22 15.27
N SER A 100 25.11 50.22 16.60
CA SER A 100 25.07 51.40 17.46
C SER A 100 25.89 51.12 18.71
#